data_AF-A0A949KXU7-F1
#
_entry.id   AF-A0A949KXU7-F1
#
_cell.length_a   1.000
_cell.length_b   1.000
_cell.length_c   1.000
_cell.angle_alpha   90.00
_cell.angle_beta   90.00
_cell.angle_gamma   90.00
#
_symmetry.space_group_name_H-M   'P 1'
#
loop_
_entity.id
_entity.type
_entity.pdbx_description
1 polymer ?
#
loop_
_entity_poly.entity_id
_entity_poly.type
_entity_poly.pdbx_seq_one_letter_code
_entity_poly.pdbx_strand_id
1 'polypeptide(L)'
;MSRKVLFVSYHFPPDAAVGALRTQKFAKYLPVHDWEPFVLTVREQYYPSLDRERLKDLGEVVVERTPFWRTPLQFLIDVREAFRAGKANATATIPENTGSQGNPGRDSGDVLKRWLVSLNWFPDDKLYWLMPGLVRGLNLVWRNRISLIVVSAPPNSSILLAFLLSRLTGTKMTIDFRDPWLLKHDSNRRTFKPRRLLDYEKALMVRMLRHAACVITTNDFFRSALLREHSFLAPEHVHVVHNGFDSSDFSTVSCAQSGKTFSIAYVGTFYLQRNPQNFLRAVSLFMRDKNLSSHDVEVRFVGDTENASGSPVRAMIEQNGLEDVVNITGKVCYARALEIMCESSVLLLLAPNQPFQIPAKTYEYMAAGRPILALAQPGATASLIGSMGCGLTVDPDDVEGIRKALLLLHDDHLNRALKYVCDAGVFERRNQASLLANILERIDA
;
A
#
# COMPACT_ATOMS: atom_id res chain seq x y z
N MET A 1 22.97 23.52 12.65
CA MET A 1 22.58 23.45 11.22
C MET A 1 21.59 22.31 11.10
N SER A 2 20.50 22.46 10.38
CA SER A 2 19.57 21.35 10.10
C SER A 2 20.31 20.23 9.37
N ARG A 3 20.07 18.98 9.76
CA ARG A 3 20.55 17.82 9.01
C ARG A 3 19.67 17.64 7.79
N LYS A 4 20.24 17.22 6.66
CA LYS A 4 19.51 17.14 5.38
C LYS A 4 19.36 15.70 4.93
N VAL A 5 18.14 15.31 4.58
CA VAL A 5 17.81 13.95 4.14
C VAL A 5 17.11 13.97 2.79
N LEU A 6 17.54 13.11 1.87
CA LEU A 6 16.87 12.89 0.59
C LEU A 6 15.93 11.68 0.68
N PHE A 7 14.63 11.92 0.56
CA PHE A 7 13.63 10.90 0.32
C PHE A 7 13.57 10.56 -1.17
N VAL A 8 13.95 9.33 -1.53
CA VAL A 8 13.70 8.75 -2.85
C VAL A 8 12.38 8.00 -2.78
N SER A 9 11.32 8.57 -3.36
CA SER A 9 9.98 7.99 -3.28
C SER A 9 9.20 8.22 -4.57
N TYR A 10 8.90 7.13 -5.27
CA TYR A 10 8.12 7.18 -6.49
C TYR A 10 6.70 7.73 -6.25
N HIS A 11 6.05 7.27 -5.18
CA HIS A 11 4.73 7.72 -4.76
C HIS A 11 4.88 8.86 -3.76
N PHE A 12 4.48 10.07 -4.14
CA PHE A 12 4.49 11.24 -3.28
C PHE A 12 3.35 12.19 -3.69
N PRO A 13 2.77 13.00 -2.79
CA PRO A 13 1.71 13.94 -3.16
C PRO A 13 2.07 14.78 -4.40
N PRO A 14 1.11 14.99 -5.33
CA PRO A 14 -0.33 14.69 -5.21
C PRO A 14 -0.75 13.26 -5.61
N ASP A 15 0.12 12.26 -5.62
CA ASP A 15 -0.31 10.87 -5.84
C ASP A 15 -1.29 10.40 -4.75
N ALA A 16 -2.47 9.93 -5.16
CA ALA A 16 -3.49 9.40 -4.25
C ALA A 16 -3.15 8.01 -3.70
N ALA A 17 -2.10 7.34 -4.21
CA ALA A 17 -1.65 6.04 -3.74
C ALA A 17 -1.41 6.03 -2.21
N VAL A 18 -1.81 4.94 -1.55
CA VAL A 18 -1.57 4.75 -0.09
C VAL A 18 -0.08 4.82 0.23
N GLY A 19 0.77 4.39 -0.70
CA GLY A 19 2.22 4.45 -0.54
C GLY A 19 2.81 5.84 -0.42
N ALA A 20 2.10 6.88 -0.89
CA ALA A 20 2.52 8.27 -0.75
C ALA A 20 2.35 8.80 0.68
N LEU A 21 1.39 8.28 1.45
CA LEU A 21 1.02 8.79 2.77
C LEU A 21 2.17 8.72 3.77
N ARG A 22 2.91 7.59 3.77
CA ARG A 22 4.00 7.37 4.72
C ARG A 22 5.13 8.39 4.54
N THR A 23 5.65 8.52 3.32
CA THR A 23 6.71 9.48 2.99
C THR A 23 6.24 10.92 3.20
N GLN A 24 5.00 11.24 2.81
CA GLN A 24 4.41 12.56 3.04
C GLN A 24 4.46 12.95 4.51
N LYS A 25 4.05 12.04 5.40
CA LYS A 25 3.93 12.34 6.83
C LYS A 25 5.29 12.36 7.52
N PHE A 26 6.27 11.56 7.06
CA PHE A 26 7.66 11.75 7.47
C PHE A 26 8.20 13.12 7.03
N ALA A 27 7.97 13.55 5.79
CA ALA A 27 8.39 14.87 5.33
C ALA A 27 7.70 16.02 6.09
N LYS A 28 6.45 15.81 6.56
CA LYS A 28 5.73 16.77 7.42
C LYS A 28 6.34 16.91 8.81
N TYR A 29 6.70 15.80 9.47
CA TYR A 29 7.07 15.80 10.89
C TYR A 29 8.57 15.83 11.18
N LEU A 30 9.42 15.39 10.25
CA LEU A 30 10.87 15.41 10.44
C LEU A 30 11.47 16.81 10.71
N PRO A 31 10.94 17.92 10.15
CA PRO A 31 11.41 19.26 10.49
C PRO A 31 11.34 19.61 11.99
N VAL A 32 10.44 18.98 12.76
CA VAL A 32 10.35 19.15 14.22
C VAL A 32 11.58 18.56 14.94
N HIS A 33 12.34 17.70 14.27
CA HIS A 33 13.53 17.01 14.77
C HIS A 33 14.81 17.52 14.07
N ASP A 34 14.84 18.78 13.63
CA ASP A 34 15.98 19.41 12.95
C ASP A 34 16.44 18.69 11.66
N TRP A 35 15.55 17.91 11.04
CA TRP A 35 15.76 17.28 9.74
C TRP A 35 15.03 18.04 8.64
N GLU A 36 15.77 18.47 7.63
CA GLU A 36 15.27 19.14 6.43
C GLU A 36 15.10 18.11 5.29
N PRO A 37 13.85 17.74 4.93
CA PRO A 37 13.58 16.73 3.91
C PRO A 37 13.61 17.33 2.50
N PHE A 38 14.36 16.67 1.62
CA PHE A 38 14.29 16.82 0.17
C PHE A 38 13.60 15.60 -0.39
N VAL A 39 12.74 15.75 -1.40
CA VAL A 39 12.01 14.64 -2.00
C VAL A 39 12.34 14.54 -3.48
N LEU A 40 12.77 13.37 -3.92
CA LEU A 40 12.93 13.00 -5.33
C LEU A 40 11.80 12.05 -5.72
N THR A 41 10.96 12.49 -6.64
CA THR A 41 9.78 11.74 -7.11
C THR A 41 9.55 11.96 -8.62
N VAL A 42 8.48 11.39 -9.18
CA VAL A 42 8.13 11.56 -10.60
C VAL A 42 7.15 12.71 -10.83
N ARG A 43 6.98 13.12 -12.10
CA ARG A 43 5.97 14.13 -12.47
C ARG A 43 4.54 13.61 -12.27
N GLU A 44 3.64 14.52 -11.93
CA GLU A 44 2.24 14.23 -11.61
C GLU A 44 1.48 13.48 -12.72
N GLN A 45 1.84 13.75 -13.98
CA GLN A 45 1.23 13.12 -15.17
C GLN A 45 1.35 11.59 -15.21
N TYR A 46 2.23 11.00 -14.39
CA TYR A 46 2.44 9.56 -14.34
C TYR A 46 1.69 8.87 -13.20
N TYR A 47 1.01 9.63 -12.34
CA TYR A 47 0.20 9.05 -11.27
C TYR A 47 -1.16 8.58 -11.82
N PRO A 48 -1.64 7.39 -11.44
CA PRO A 48 -2.96 6.90 -11.88
C PRO A 48 -4.12 7.77 -11.41
N SER A 49 -3.97 8.41 -10.25
CA SER A 49 -4.99 9.22 -9.60
C SER A 49 -4.35 10.29 -8.74
N LEU A 50 -4.90 11.50 -8.77
CA LEU A 50 -4.39 12.66 -8.05
C LEU A 50 -5.30 13.00 -6.86
N ASP A 51 -4.67 13.33 -5.74
CA ASP A 51 -5.28 13.90 -4.54
C ASP A 51 -4.46 15.15 -4.15
N ARG A 52 -4.94 16.31 -4.59
CA ARG A 52 -4.28 17.60 -4.34
C ARG A 52 -4.45 18.08 -2.90
N GLU A 53 -5.42 17.56 -2.15
CA GLU A 53 -5.63 17.99 -0.75
C GLU A 53 -4.44 17.62 0.13
N ARG A 54 -3.76 16.52 -0.20
CA ARG A 54 -2.52 16.08 0.46
C ARG A 54 -1.37 17.07 0.34
N LEU A 55 -1.39 17.98 -0.62
CA LEU A 55 -0.37 19.02 -0.73
C LEU A 55 -0.50 20.07 0.39
N LYS A 56 -1.69 20.27 0.95
CA LYS A 56 -1.92 21.24 2.06
C LYS A 56 -1.15 20.85 3.33
N ASP A 57 -0.87 19.56 3.48
CA ASP A 57 -0.13 18.98 4.60
C ASP A 57 1.39 19.09 4.46
N LEU A 58 1.89 19.51 3.28
CA LEU A 58 3.31 19.70 3.03
C LEU A 58 3.64 21.18 3.26
N GLY A 59 4.52 21.44 4.24
CA GLY A 59 5.13 22.76 4.43
C GLY A 59 6.13 23.07 3.32
N GLU A 60 7.25 23.72 3.66
CA GLU A 60 8.30 24.12 2.71
C GLU A 60 9.20 22.96 2.25
N VAL A 61 8.63 21.77 2.00
CA VAL A 61 9.38 20.60 1.54
C VAL A 61 9.81 20.79 0.09
N VAL A 62 11.12 20.65 -0.18
CA VAL A 62 11.65 20.73 -1.55
C VAL A 62 11.35 19.43 -2.30
N VAL A 63 10.49 19.50 -3.31
CA VAL A 63 10.09 18.34 -4.13
C VAL A 63 10.60 18.47 -5.57
N GLU A 64 11.58 17.63 -5.93
CA GLU A 64 12.10 17.50 -7.28
C GLU A 64 11.36 16.40 -8.04
N ARG A 65 10.71 16.76 -9.15
CA ARG A 65 9.90 15.85 -9.97
C ARG A 65 10.57 15.51 -11.29
N THR A 66 10.85 14.23 -11.52
CA THR A 66 11.56 13.77 -12.72
C THR A 66 10.63 13.15 -13.76
N PRO A 67 10.97 13.25 -15.05
CA PRO A 67 10.27 12.50 -16.10
C PRO A 67 10.63 11.01 -16.05
N PHE A 68 9.99 10.21 -16.90
CA PHE A 68 10.47 8.89 -17.31
C PHE A 68 11.36 9.00 -18.54
N TRP A 69 12.35 8.11 -18.67
CA TRP A 69 12.89 7.79 -19.98
C TRP A 69 11.87 6.98 -20.78
N ARG A 70 11.88 7.17 -22.11
CA ARG A 70 11.03 6.39 -23.00
C ARG A 70 11.38 4.91 -22.85
N THR A 71 10.36 4.09 -22.61
CA THR A 71 10.56 2.64 -22.58
C THR A 71 10.88 2.15 -24.01
N PRO A 72 11.65 1.07 -24.20
CA PRO A 72 11.86 0.48 -25.52
C PRO A 72 10.55 0.13 -26.22
N LEU A 73 9.52 -0.28 -25.46
CA LEU A 73 8.18 -0.54 -26.01
C LEU A 73 7.50 0.74 -26.49
N GLN A 74 7.57 1.83 -25.71
CA GLN A 74 7.04 3.13 -26.14
C GLN A 74 7.80 3.63 -27.36
N PHE A 75 9.13 3.48 -27.39
CA PHE A 75 9.93 3.81 -28.56
C PHE A 75 9.50 3.00 -29.79
N LEU A 76 9.25 1.68 -29.64
CA LEU A 76 8.77 0.84 -30.74
C LEU A 76 7.35 1.22 -31.19
N ILE A 77 6.45 1.59 -30.26
CA ILE A 77 5.11 2.10 -30.56
C ILE A 77 5.22 3.43 -31.32
N ASP A 78 5.98 4.40 -30.79
CA ASP A 78 6.22 5.71 -31.40
C ASP A 78 6.82 5.56 -32.80
N VAL A 79 7.80 4.67 -32.98
CA VAL A 79 8.41 4.36 -34.28
C VAL A 79 7.37 3.76 -35.22
N ARG A 80 6.56 2.78 -34.77
CA ARG A 80 5.49 2.18 -35.58
C ARG A 80 4.41 3.19 -35.96
N GLU A 81 4.04 4.08 -35.05
CA GLU A 81 3.09 5.16 -35.30
C GLU A 81 3.67 6.21 -36.25
N ALA A 82 4.94 6.58 -36.11
CA ALA A 82 5.63 7.46 -37.05
C ALA A 82 5.75 6.83 -38.44
N PHE A 83 6.03 5.52 -38.54
CA PHE A 83 6.00 4.78 -39.81
C PHE A 83 4.58 4.67 -40.39
N ARG A 84 3.54 4.55 -39.55
CA ARG A 84 2.13 4.56 -39.98
C ARG A 84 1.69 5.95 -40.43
N ALA A 85 2.07 7.01 -39.73
CA ALA A 85 1.82 8.40 -40.14
C ALA A 85 2.59 8.74 -41.43
N GLY A 86 3.83 8.24 -41.57
CA GLY A 86 4.62 8.35 -42.79
C GLY A 86 4.01 7.59 -43.98
N LYS A 87 3.36 6.43 -43.74
CA LYS A 87 2.60 5.70 -44.78
C LYS A 87 1.23 6.31 -45.07
N ALA A 88 0.55 6.88 -44.07
CA ALA A 88 -0.73 7.57 -44.25
C ALA A 88 -0.59 8.81 -45.15
N ASN A 89 0.59 9.44 -45.17
CA ASN A 89 0.91 10.53 -46.09
C ASN A 89 1.38 10.07 -47.49
N ALA A 90 1.57 8.77 -47.72
CA ALA A 90 2.11 8.22 -48.98
C ALA A 90 1.14 7.33 -49.77
N THR A 91 -0.04 7.00 -49.23
CA THR A 91 -1.02 6.16 -49.94
C THR A 91 -2.45 6.57 -49.60
N ALA A 92 -2.98 7.52 -50.36
CA ALA A 92 -4.41 7.70 -50.56
C ALA A 92 -4.78 7.09 -51.91
N THR A 93 -5.24 5.83 -51.92
CA THR A 93 -6.16 5.20 -52.90
C THR A 93 -6.36 3.69 -52.61
N ILE A 94 -7.53 3.35 -52.03
CA ILE A 94 -8.51 2.23 -52.25
C ILE A 94 -8.04 0.77 -52.61
N PRO A 95 -8.86 -0.30 -52.41
CA PRO A 95 -9.17 -1.08 -51.19
C PRO A 95 -8.86 -2.61 -51.27
N GLU A 96 -9.03 -3.25 -50.10
CA GLU A 96 -9.44 -4.63 -49.74
C GLU A 96 -8.99 -5.93 -50.47
N ASN A 97 -8.78 -6.91 -49.58
CA ASN A 97 -8.77 -8.37 -49.71
C ASN A 97 -7.52 -9.07 -50.23
N THR A 98 -6.87 -9.79 -49.31
CA THR A 98 -6.67 -11.25 -49.44
C THR A 98 -6.26 -11.83 -48.08
N GLY A 99 -7.04 -12.81 -47.63
CA GLY A 99 -6.68 -13.63 -46.49
C GLY A 99 -5.43 -14.45 -46.79
N SER A 100 -4.60 -14.64 -45.77
CA SER A 100 -3.72 -15.79 -45.70
C SER A 100 -3.67 -16.28 -44.26
N GLN A 101 -4.24 -17.47 -44.07
CA GLN A 101 -3.91 -18.31 -42.94
C GLN A 101 -2.43 -18.70 -43.05
N GLY A 102 -1.64 -18.37 -42.02
CA GLY A 102 -0.25 -18.76 -41.90
C GLY A 102 -0.04 -19.56 -40.61
N ASN A 103 0.45 -20.79 -40.76
CA ASN A 103 0.85 -21.70 -39.69
C ASN A 103 1.76 -21.05 -38.64
N PRO A 104 1.68 -21.42 -37.35
CA PRO A 104 2.57 -20.91 -36.31
C PRO A 104 3.93 -21.62 -36.38
N GLY A 105 4.80 -21.16 -37.28
CA GLY A 105 6.22 -21.42 -37.16
C GLY A 105 6.74 -20.79 -35.86
N ARG A 106 7.48 -21.54 -35.05
CA ARG A 106 8.17 -21.04 -33.84
C ARG A 106 9.16 -19.95 -34.26
N ASP A 107 8.71 -18.70 -34.15
CA ASP A 107 9.47 -17.52 -34.53
C ASP A 107 10.52 -17.19 -33.45
N SER A 108 11.77 -17.02 -33.86
CA SER A 108 12.86 -16.61 -32.95
C SER A 108 12.64 -15.20 -32.40
N GLY A 109 11.79 -14.38 -33.06
CA GLY A 109 11.34 -13.08 -32.58
C GLY A 109 10.50 -13.15 -31.30
N ASP A 110 9.90 -14.30 -31.00
CA ASP A 110 9.06 -14.49 -29.81
C ASP A 110 9.89 -14.55 -28.52
N VAL A 111 11.13 -15.04 -28.60
CA VAL A 111 12.06 -15.08 -27.46
C VAL A 111 12.59 -13.69 -27.11
N LEU A 112 12.98 -12.90 -28.11
CA LEU A 112 13.44 -11.52 -27.90
C LEU A 112 12.31 -10.61 -27.39
N LYS A 113 11.10 -10.75 -27.95
CA LYS A 113 9.91 -10.05 -27.44
C LYS A 113 9.61 -10.43 -25.99
N ARG A 114 9.61 -11.72 -25.65
CA ARG A 114 9.46 -12.19 -24.26
C ARG A 114 10.58 -11.67 -23.35
N TRP A 115 11.81 -11.59 -23.84
CA TRP A 115 12.94 -10.99 -23.13
C TRP A 115 12.74 -9.48 -22.87
N LEU A 116 12.36 -8.70 -23.88
CA LEU A 116 12.09 -7.27 -23.75
C LEU A 116 10.89 -6.99 -22.82
N VAL A 117 9.82 -7.79 -22.91
CA VAL A 117 8.66 -7.71 -22.00
C VAL A 117 9.06 -8.09 -20.57
N SER A 118 9.90 -9.11 -20.39
CA SER A 118 10.39 -9.50 -19.05
C SER A 118 11.36 -8.48 -18.44
N LEU A 119 12.13 -7.74 -19.25
CA LEU A 119 12.94 -6.60 -18.78
C LEU A 119 12.06 -5.44 -18.28
N ASN A 120 10.90 -5.21 -18.88
CA ASN A 120 9.90 -4.26 -18.35
C ASN A 120 9.35 -4.68 -16.97
N TRP A 121 9.61 -5.90 -16.53
CA TRP A 121 9.23 -6.39 -15.21
C TRP A 121 10.40 -6.41 -14.22
N PHE A 122 11.60 -5.95 -14.57
CA PHE A 122 12.78 -6.01 -13.70
C PHE A 122 13.22 -4.64 -13.13
N PRO A 123 13.34 -4.46 -11.80
CA PRO A 123 12.67 -5.25 -10.77
C PRO A 123 11.14 -5.04 -10.82
N ASP A 124 10.68 -3.95 -11.45
CA ASP A 124 9.30 -3.57 -11.66
C ASP A 124 9.14 -2.69 -12.92
N ASP A 125 7.90 -2.34 -13.25
CA ASP A 125 7.50 -1.52 -14.40
C ASP A 125 7.92 -0.05 -14.28
N LYS A 126 8.46 0.37 -13.11
CA LYS A 126 8.88 1.75 -12.88
C LYS A 126 10.35 1.97 -13.21
N LEU A 127 11.13 0.95 -13.58
CA LEU A 127 12.58 1.02 -13.88
C LEU A 127 13.01 2.27 -14.66
N TYR A 128 12.22 2.73 -15.64
CA TYR A 128 12.60 3.83 -16.52
C TYR A 128 12.63 5.23 -15.87
N TRP A 129 12.23 5.37 -14.61
CA TRP A 129 12.49 6.60 -13.84
C TRP A 129 13.90 6.64 -13.24
N LEU A 130 14.60 5.50 -13.23
CA LEU A 130 15.93 5.34 -12.62
C LEU A 130 16.91 6.39 -13.10
N MET A 131 17.01 6.60 -14.42
CA MET A 131 18.06 7.45 -14.98
C MET A 131 17.77 8.95 -14.87
N PRO A 132 16.55 9.46 -15.20
CA PRO A 132 16.18 10.82 -14.84
C PRO A 132 16.29 11.10 -13.34
N GLY A 133 15.86 10.14 -12.52
CA GLY A 133 15.99 10.17 -11.06
C GLY A 133 17.44 10.28 -10.62
N LEU A 134 18.34 9.49 -11.21
CA LEU A 134 19.77 9.49 -10.87
C LEU A 134 20.41 10.84 -11.16
N VAL A 135 20.20 11.41 -12.34
CA VAL A 135 20.76 12.71 -12.72
C VAL A 135 20.30 13.82 -11.78
N ARG A 136 19.00 13.88 -11.50
CA ARG A 136 18.43 14.92 -10.61
C ARG A 136 18.80 14.68 -9.15
N GLY A 137 18.82 13.43 -8.71
CA GLY A 137 19.25 13.02 -7.38
C GLY A 137 20.70 13.39 -7.09
N LEU A 138 21.63 13.14 -8.02
CA LEU A 138 23.04 13.54 -7.88
C LEU A 138 23.17 15.05 -7.71
N ASN A 139 22.47 15.82 -8.55
CA ASN A 139 22.45 17.28 -8.44
C ASN A 139 21.90 17.74 -7.08
N LEU A 140 20.83 17.13 -6.57
CA LEU A 140 20.27 17.45 -5.25
C LEU A 140 21.26 17.16 -4.12
N VAL A 141 21.86 15.96 -4.12
CA VAL A 141 22.78 15.53 -3.06
C VAL A 141 23.99 16.45 -2.99
N TRP A 142 24.63 16.73 -4.13
CA TRP A 142 25.82 17.58 -4.17
C TRP A 142 25.51 19.04 -3.88
N ARG A 143 24.48 19.63 -4.50
CA ARG A 143 24.16 21.06 -4.35
C ARG A 143 23.73 21.40 -2.93
N ASN A 144 22.96 20.53 -2.28
CA ASN A 144 22.40 20.80 -0.96
C ASN A 144 23.24 20.20 0.18
N ARG A 145 24.30 19.45 -0.13
CA ARG A 145 25.15 18.72 0.83
C ARG A 145 24.34 17.76 1.70
N ILE A 146 23.55 16.91 1.06
CA ILE A 146 22.70 15.93 1.74
C ILE A 146 23.57 14.79 2.29
N SER A 147 23.40 14.46 3.57
CA SER A 147 24.21 13.45 4.26
C SER A 147 23.56 12.07 4.34
N LEU A 148 22.24 11.98 4.19
CA LEU A 148 21.49 10.71 4.20
C LEU A 148 20.48 10.59 3.06
N ILE A 149 20.27 9.36 2.59
CA ILE A 149 19.22 8.99 1.65
C ILE A 149 18.25 8.02 2.34
N VAL A 150 16.95 8.30 2.32
CA VAL A 150 15.91 7.35 2.71
C VAL A 150 15.12 6.97 1.47
N VAL A 151 15.00 5.68 1.18
CA VAL A 151 14.22 5.19 0.05
C VAL A 151 12.98 4.45 0.51
N SER A 152 11.81 4.85 0.03
CA SER A 152 10.57 4.14 0.33
C SER A 152 10.17 3.23 -0.82
N ALA A 153 9.99 1.94 -0.52
CA ALA A 153 9.64 0.90 -1.49
C ALA A 153 8.38 0.15 -1.06
N PRO A 154 7.53 -0.31 -2.01
CA PRO A 154 7.70 -0.30 -3.47
C PRO A 154 7.52 1.08 -4.13
N PRO A 155 7.94 1.28 -5.40
CA PRO A 155 8.57 0.30 -6.30
C PRO A 155 10.03 0.02 -5.92
N ASN A 156 10.51 -1.18 -6.22
CA ASN A 156 11.85 -1.66 -5.89
C ASN A 156 12.93 -1.02 -6.77
N SER A 157 12.57 -0.52 -7.96
CA SER A 157 13.43 0.33 -8.78
C SER A 157 13.86 1.60 -8.04
N SER A 158 13.09 2.08 -7.06
CA SER A 158 13.50 3.16 -6.16
C SER A 158 14.72 2.77 -5.32
N ILE A 159 14.75 1.53 -4.81
CA ILE A 159 15.87 1.03 -4.01
C ILE A 159 17.14 1.00 -4.86
N LEU A 160 17.01 0.54 -6.12
CA LEU A 160 18.13 0.56 -7.07
C LEU A 160 18.63 1.99 -7.34
N LEU A 161 17.72 2.96 -7.50
CA LEU A 161 18.07 4.37 -7.65
C LEU A 161 18.85 4.89 -6.44
N ALA A 162 18.33 4.69 -5.23
CA ALA A 162 18.98 5.12 -3.99
C ALA A 162 20.35 4.45 -3.79
N PHE A 163 20.47 3.16 -4.14
CA PHE A 163 21.72 2.43 -4.12
C PHE A 163 22.76 3.03 -5.08
N LEU A 164 22.38 3.37 -6.30
CA LEU A 164 23.29 4.03 -7.25
C LEU A 164 23.68 5.43 -6.78
N LEU A 165 22.73 6.22 -6.26
CA LEU A 165 23.02 7.53 -5.66
C LEU A 165 24.02 7.40 -4.51
N SER A 166 23.77 6.51 -3.57
CA SER A 166 24.65 6.25 -2.42
C SER A 166 26.05 5.82 -2.86
N ARG A 167 26.17 4.92 -3.86
CA ARG A 167 27.45 4.48 -4.42
C ARG A 167 28.25 5.62 -5.07
N LEU A 168 27.59 6.52 -5.79
CA LEU A 168 28.24 7.60 -6.54
C LEU A 168 28.57 8.82 -5.69
N THR A 169 27.83 9.03 -4.60
CA THR A 169 27.96 10.21 -3.74
C THR A 169 28.69 9.92 -2.42
N GLY A 170 28.77 8.64 -2.02
CA GLY A 170 29.25 8.24 -0.70
C GLY A 170 28.23 8.42 0.44
N THR A 171 27.05 8.99 0.14
CA THR A 171 25.98 9.25 1.10
C THR A 171 25.39 7.93 1.62
N LYS A 172 25.20 7.79 2.94
CA LYS A 172 24.61 6.57 3.53
C LYS A 172 23.14 6.45 3.11
N MET A 173 22.67 5.22 2.88
CA MET A 173 21.27 4.96 2.52
C MET A 173 20.54 4.09 3.54
N THR A 174 19.27 4.43 3.77
CA THR A 174 18.32 3.67 4.59
C THR A 174 17.17 3.21 3.71
N ILE A 175 16.83 1.92 3.77
CA ILE A 175 15.70 1.35 3.01
C ILE A 175 14.47 1.28 3.91
N ASP A 176 13.39 1.97 3.55
CA ASP A 176 12.06 1.83 4.14
C ASP A 176 11.23 0.83 3.31
N PHE A 177 11.22 -0.43 3.75
CA PHE A 177 10.39 -1.48 3.18
C PHE A 177 8.98 -1.41 3.73
N ARG A 178 8.06 -0.91 2.90
CA ARG A 178 6.63 -0.87 3.22
C ARG A 178 5.97 -2.24 3.05
N ASP A 179 6.45 -3.00 2.06
CA ASP A 179 5.97 -4.32 1.69
C ASP A 179 7.15 -5.32 1.56
N PRO A 180 6.92 -6.62 1.83
CA PRO A 180 7.83 -7.70 1.47
C PRO A 180 8.26 -7.66 0.00
N TRP A 181 9.52 -8.01 -0.25
CA TRP A 181 10.05 -8.21 -1.59
C TRP A 181 10.89 -9.49 -1.62
N LEU A 182 10.50 -10.45 -2.46
CA LEU A 182 11.20 -11.73 -2.67
C LEU A 182 11.35 -12.63 -1.42
N LEU A 183 10.54 -12.41 -0.38
CA LEU A 183 10.43 -13.33 0.75
C LEU A 183 9.68 -14.61 0.36
N LYS A 184 9.99 -15.74 0.99
CA LYS A 184 9.44 -17.06 0.63
C LYS A 184 7.91 -17.13 0.68
N HIS A 185 7.26 -16.38 1.57
CA HIS A 185 5.80 -16.30 1.68
C HIS A 185 5.15 -15.24 0.76
N ASP A 186 5.94 -14.40 0.08
CA ASP A 186 5.45 -13.48 -0.97
C ASP A 186 5.29 -14.20 -2.34
N SER A 187 5.44 -15.53 -2.33
CA SER A 187 5.40 -16.42 -3.50
C SER A 187 4.06 -16.52 -4.21
N ASN A 188 3.00 -15.88 -3.70
CA ASN A 188 1.70 -15.84 -4.38
C ASN A 188 1.67 -14.87 -5.58
N ARG A 189 2.73 -14.06 -5.77
CA ARG A 189 3.03 -13.50 -7.08
C ARG A 189 3.66 -14.61 -7.91
N ARG A 190 2.84 -15.34 -8.69
CA ARG A 190 3.32 -16.08 -9.88
C ARG A 190 4.01 -15.07 -10.80
N THR A 191 5.27 -14.74 -10.51
CA THR A 191 6.05 -13.86 -11.37
C THR A 191 6.30 -14.63 -12.64
N PHE A 192 5.76 -14.15 -13.76
CA PHE A 192 6.09 -14.63 -15.11
C PHE A 192 7.57 -14.39 -15.49
N LYS A 193 8.44 -14.10 -14.51
CA LYS A 193 9.86 -13.84 -14.67
C LYS A 193 10.60 -15.17 -14.91
N PRO A 194 11.48 -15.26 -15.93
CA PRO A 194 12.38 -16.39 -16.08
C PRO A 194 13.21 -16.61 -14.80
N ARG A 195 13.47 -17.88 -14.45
CA ARG A 195 14.21 -18.24 -13.21
C ARG A 195 15.54 -17.49 -13.07
N ARG A 196 16.32 -17.37 -14.15
CA ARG A 196 17.60 -16.64 -14.16
C ARG A 196 17.43 -15.15 -13.82
N LEU A 197 16.36 -14.51 -14.29
CA LEU A 197 16.07 -13.11 -14.00
C LEU A 197 15.70 -12.94 -12.52
N LEU A 198 14.92 -13.87 -11.97
CA LEU A 198 14.59 -13.90 -10.55
C LEU A 198 15.83 -14.12 -9.67
N ASP A 199 16.73 -15.01 -10.07
CA ASP A 199 17.99 -15.26 -9.36
C ASP A 199 18.88 -13.99 -9.38
N TYR A 200 18.94 -13.29 -10.51
CA TYR A 200 19.62 -11.99 -10.61
C TYR A 200 18.96 -10.91 -9.75
N GLU A 201 17.63 -10.85 -9.70
CA GLU A 201 16.88 -9.92 -8.84
C GLU A 201 17.19 -10.15 -7.36
N LYS A 202 17.19 -11.41 -6.93
CA LYS A 202 17.56 -11.82 -5.57
C LYS A 202 19.00 -11.43 -5.26
N ALA A 203 19.93 -11.69 -6.16
CA ALA A 203 21.33 -11.31 -5.98
C ALA A 203 21.49 -9.78 -5.87
N LEU A 204 20.79 -9.01 -6.72
CA LEU A 204 20.79 -7.55 -6.67
C LEU A 204 20.18 -7.03 -5.36
N MET A 205 19.04 -7.57 -4.92
CA MET A 205 18.42 -7.25 -3.64
C MET A 205 19.40 -7.48 -2.49
N VAL A 206 20.06 -8.64 -2.43
CA VAL A 206 21.07 -8.93 -1.39
C VAL A 206 22.21 -7.92 -1.42
N ARG A 207 22.70 -7.51 -2.61
CA ARG A 207 23.73 -6.47 -2.73
C ARG A 207 23.27 -5.12 -2.20
N MET A 208 22.02 -4.73 -2.45
CA MET A 208 21.46 -3.49 -1.94
C MET A 208 21.24 -3.54 -0.43
N LEU A 209 20.75 -4.65 0.11
CA LEU A 209 20.60 -4.88 1.55
C LEU A 209 21.96 -4.80 2.28
N ARG A 210 23.02 -5.39 1.72
CA ARG A 210 24.38 -5.32 2.29
C ARG A 210 25.00 -3.92 2.24
N HIS A 211 24.53 -3.07 1.33
CA HIS A 211 25.03 -1.70 1.16
C HIS A 211 24.26 -0.70 2.02
N ALA A 212 23.01 -1.00 2.37
CA ALA A 212 22.20 -0.14 3.23
C ALA A 212 22.86 0.00 4.61
N ALA A 213 22.93 1.24 5.09
CA ALA A 213 23.35 1.52 6.46
C ALA A 213 22.29 1.01 7.46
N CYS A 214 21.03 1.01 7.05
CA CYS A 214 19.89 0.61 7.87
C CYS A 214 18.73 0.15 6.99
N VAL A 215 17.91 -0.75 7.54
CA VAL A 215 16.65 -1.18 6.95
C VAL A 215 15.50 -0.94 7.93
N ILE A 216 14.40 -0.39 7.45
CA ILE A 216 13.18 -0.13 8.20
C ILE A 216 12.08 -1.02 7.64
N THR A 217 11.35 -1.69 8.52
CA THR A 217 10.14 -2.46 8.19
C THR A 217 8.93 -1.88 8.91
N THR A 218 7.72 -2.25 8.47
CA THR A 218 6.46 -1.72 9.02
C THR A 218 5.94 -2.45 10.26
N ASN A 219 6.52 -3.60 10.61
CA ASN A 219 6.14 -4.40 11.78
C ASN A 219 7.19 -5.50 12.09
N ASP A 220 7.07 -6.10 13.28
CA ASP A 220 7.97 -7.14 13.78
C ASP A 220 7.90 -8.47 13.02
N PHE A 221 6.74 -8.84 12.47
CA PHE A 221 6.61 -10.07 11.67
C PHE A 221 7.47 -9.96 10.40
N PHE A 222 7.40 -8.81 9.73
CA PHE A 222 8.22 -8.55 8.56
C PHE A 222 9.71 -8.45 8.92
N ARG A 223 10.07 -7.73 10.00
CA ARG A 223 11.45 -7.67 10.50
C ARG A 223 12.01 -9.07 10.76
N SER A 224 11.26 -9.90 11.47
CA SER A 224 11.66 -11.26 11.82
C SER A 224 11.82 -12.13 10.58
N ALA A 225 10.91 -12.02 9.60
CA ALA A 225 11.03 -12.74 8.34
C ALA A 225 12.27 -12.31 7.55
N LEU A 226 12.54 -11.00 7.47
CA LEU A 226 13.70 -10.45 6.78
C LEU A 226 15.01 -10.95 7.42
N LEU A 227 15.14 -10.91 8.75
CA LEU A 227 16.32 -11.39 9.48
C LEU A 227 16.52 -12.90 9.34
N ARG A 228 15.44 -13.69 9.34
CA ARG A 228 15.52 -15.15 9.13
C ARG A 228 15.99 -15.51 7.71
N GLU A 229 15.50 -14.80 6.70
CA GLU A 229 15.86 -15.08 5.29
C GLU A 229 17.21 -14.47 4.89
N HIS A 230 17.68 -13.45 5.61
CA HIS A 230 18.93 -12.74 5.35
C HIS A 230 19.79 -12.62 6.61
N SER A 231 20.36 -13.74 7.04
CA SER A 231 21.18 -13.87 8.26
C SER A 231 22.42 -12.98 8.32
N PHE A 232 22.82 -12.36 7.21
CA PHE A 232 23.91 -11.38 7.19
C PHE A 232 23.50 -9.99 7.71
N LEU A 233 22.19 -9.74 7.85
CA LEU A 233 21.68 -8.50 8.42
C LEU A 233 21.80 -8.56 9.95
N ALA A 234 22.49 -7.59 10.51
CA ALA A 234 22.59 -7.44 11.95
C ALA A 234 21.22 -6.95 12.51
N PRO A 235 20.64 -7.58 13.55
CA PRO A 235 19.35 -7.19 14.11
C PRO A 235 19.26 -5.71 14.52
N GLU A 236 20.37 -5.11 14.92
CA GLU A 236 20.53 -3.71 15.31
C GLU A 236 20.46 -2.73 14.14
N HIS A 237 20.61 -3.20 12.89
CA HIS A 237 20.48 -2.38 11.67
C HIS A 237 19.11 -2.54 11.00
N VAL A 238 18.23 -3.37 11.56
CA VAL A 238 16.86 -3.57 11.07
C VAL A 238 15.89 -3.06 12.12
N HIS A 239 15.20 -1.96 11.84
CA HIS A 239 14.29 -1.32 12.77
C HIS A 239 12.84 -1.44 12.31
N VAL A 240 11.91 -1.36 13.26
CA VAL A 240 10.48 -1.29 12.98
C VAL A 240 10.02 0.15 13.15
N VAL A 241 9.41 0.70 12.11
CA VAL A 241 8.64 1.96 12.18
C VAL A 241 7.29 1.65 11.57
N HIS A 242 6.25 1.65 12.39
CA HIS A 242 4.91 1.28 11.95
C HIS A 242 4.32 2.29 10.98
N ASN A 243 3.30 1.87 10.24
CA ASN A 243 2.36 2.84 9.68
C ASN A 243 1.57 3.49 10.82
N GLY A 244 0.77 4.51 10.50
CA GLY A 244 0.09 5.27 11.52
C GLY A 244 -1.02 6.15 10.98
N PHE A 245 -1.63 6.88 11.92
CA PHE A 245 -2.67 7.88 11.69
C PHE A 245 -2.23 9.23 12.25
N ASP A 246 -3.00 10.29 11.95
CA ASP A 246 -2.87 11.58 12.62
C ASP A 246 -4.10 11.83 13.48
N SER A 247 -3.92 12.01 14.78
CA SER A 247 -5.02 12.31 15.71
C SER A 247 -5.72 13.64 15.38
N SER A 248 -5.01 14.58 14.75
CA SER A 248 -5.58 15.82 14.25
C SER A 248 -6.72 15.59 13.25
N ASP A 249 -6.67 14.49 12.48
CA ASP A 249 -7.69 14.19 11.46
C ASP A 249 -9.04 13.83 12.10
N PHE A 250 -9.01 13.33 13.35
CA PHE A 250 -10.21 13.01 14.14
C PHE A 250 -10.70 14.20 14.98
N SER A 251 -9.88 15.23 15.20
CA SER A 251 -10.25 16.38 16.04
C SER A 251 -11.44 17.19 15.49
N THR A 252 -11.66 17.15 14.17
CA THR A 252 -12.77 17.83 13.50
C THR A 252 -14.01 16.95 13.34
N VAL A 253 -13.94 15.69 13.76
CA VAL A 253 -15.00 14.69 13.55
C VAL A 253 -15.81 14.53 14.82
N SER A 254 -17.13 14.68 14.73
CA SER A 254 -18.02 14.36 15.85
C SER A 254 -18.18 12.85 15.96
N CYS A 255 -17.46 12.23 16.89
CA CYS A 255 -17.64 10.80 17.18
C CYS A 255 -18.89 10.63 18.06
N ALA A 256 -20.06 10.64 17.44
CA ALA A 256 -21.33 10.36 18.10
C ALA A 256 -21.31 8.94 18.70
N GLN A 257 -22.05 8.73 19.79
CA GLN A 257 -22.25 7.37 20.31
C GLN A 257 -22.98 6.53 19.26
N SER A 258 -22.57 5.27 19.11
CA SER A 258 -23.26 4.35 18.22
C SER A 258 -24.74 4.29 18.61
N GLY A 259 -25.61 4.27 17.59
CA GLY A 259 -27.06 4.27 17.74
C GLY A 259 -27.59 2.98 18.38
N LYS A 260 -28.92 2.81 18.34
CA LYS A 260 -29.56 1.56 18.77
C LYS A 260 -29.30 0.40 17.80
N THR A 261 -29.05 0.71 16.53
CA THR A 261 -28.77 -0.25 15.46
C THR A 261 -27.32 -0.71 15.54
N PHE A 262 -27.08 -2.02 15.46
CA PHE A 262 -25.75 -2.60 15.38
C PHE A 262 -25.15 -2.40 13.99
N SER A 263 -24.35 -1.34 13.83
CA SER A 263 -23.77 -0.98 12.54
C SER A 263 -22.34 -1.54 12.37
N ILE A 264 -22.07 -2.14 11.21
CA ILE A 264 -20.77 -2.67 10.81
C ILE A 264 -20.30 -1.93 9.56
N ALA A 265 -19.13 -1.30 9.60
CA ALA A 265 -18.59 -0.59 8.43
C ALA A 265 -17.28 -1.19 7.92
N TYR A 266 -17.18 -1.34 6.60
CA TYR A 266 -15.92 -1.47 5.88
C TYR A 266 -15.67 -0.18 5.10
N VAL A 267 -14.56 0.50 5.36
CA VAL A 267 -14.19 1.77 4.73
C VAL A 267 -12.90 1.58 3.92
N GLY A 268 -13.01 1.69 2.59
CA GLY A 268 -11.92 1.66 1.62
C GLY A 268 -12.26 0.83 0.38
N THR A 269 -11.25 0.29 -0.31
CA THR A 269 -11.43 -0.43 -1.57
C THR A 269 -11.32 -1.94 -1.40
N PHE A 270 -12.15 -2.71 -2.10
CA PHE A 270 -11.95 -4.17 -2.29
C PHE A 270 -10.94 -4.40 -3.41
N TYR A 271 -9.66 -4.50 -3.04
CA TYR A 271 -8.57 -4.85 -3.95
C TYR A 271 -7.85 -6.12 -3.48
N LEU A 272 -7.09 -6.76 -4.38
CA LEU A 272 -6.47 -8.07 -4.18
C LEU A 272 -7.53 -9.16 -3.91
N GLN A 273 -7.38 -9.89 -2.81
CA GLN A 273 -8.24 -11.02 -2.43
C GLN A 273 -9.26 -10.64 -1.35
N ARG A 274 -9.50 -9.34 -1.12
CA ARG A 274 -10.51 -8.87 -0.16
C ARG A 274 -11.91 -9.17 -0.70
N ASN A 275 -12.48 -10.28 -0.25
CA ASN A 275 -13.78 -10.76 -0.66
C ASN A 275 -14.72 -10.86 0.56
N PRO A 276 -15.88 -10.17 0.57
CA PRO A 276 -16.81 -10.19 1.68
C PRO A 276 -17.75 -11.41 1.69
N GLN A 277 -17.67 -12.35 0.73
CA GLN A 277 -18.62 -13.47 0.60
C GLN A 277 -18.85 -14.25 1.91
N ASN A 278 -17.77 -14.70 2.56
CA ASN A 278 -17.87 -15.49 3.79
C ASN A 278 -18.40 -14.65 4.96
N PHE A 279 -18.06 -13.36 4.99
CA PHE A 279 -18.61 -12.40 5.95
C PHE A 279 -20.12 -12.24 5.75
N LEU A 280 -20.59 -12.01 4.52
CA LEU A 280 -22.01 -11.87 4.20
C LEU A 280 -22.79 -13.15 4.58
N ARG A 281 -22.23 -14.32 4.28
CA ARG A 281 -22.82 -15.60 4.72
C ARG A 281 -22.95 -15.68 6.24
N ALA A 282 -21.92 -15.28 6.98
CA ALA A 282 -21.96 -15.26 8.44
C ALA A 282 -22.98 -14.25 8.99
N VAL A 283 -23.13 -13.08 8.37
CA VAL A 283 -24.16 -12.08 8.72
C VAL A 283 -25.56 -12.68 8.55
N SER A 284 -25.85 -13.34 7.43
CA SER A 284 -27.15 -14.00 7.20
C SER A 284 -27.48 -15.05 8.26
N LEU A 285 -26.50 -15.88 8.65
CA LEU A 285 -26.68 -16.85 9.73
C LEU A 285 -26.89 -16.18 11.10
N PHE A 286 -26.08 -15.17 11.41
CA PHE A 286 -26.19 -14.38 12.65
C PHE A 286 -27.57 -13.73 12.81
N MET A 287 -28.11 -13.14 11.74
CA MET A 287 -29.44 -12.53 11.76
C MET A 287 -30.54 -13.56 12.02
N ARG A 288 -30.44 -14.77 11.44
CA ARG A 288 -31.39 -15.87 11.70
C ARG A 288 -31.33 -16.35 13.15
N ASP A 289 -30.13 -16.52 13.71
CA ASP A 289 -29.93 -17.00 15.09
C ASP A 289 -30.61 -16.08 16.14
N LYS A 290 -30.58 -14.77 15.91
CA LYS A 290 -31.14 -13.75 16.82
C LYS A 290 -32.52 -13.22 16.37
N ASN A 291 -33.06 -13.74 15.26
CA ASN A 291 -34.31 -13.27 14.65
C ASN A 291 -34.33 -11.75 14.41
N LEU A 292 -33.23 -11.22 13.85
CA LEU A 292 -33.01 -9.79 13.63
C LEU A 292 -33.53 -9.33 12.27
N SER A 293 -33.82 -8.03 12.18
CA SER A 293 -34.27 -7.34 10.96
C SER A 293 -33.27 -6.27 10.50
N SER A 294 -33.56 -5.62 9.37
CA SER A 294 -32.81 -4.45 8.87
C SER A 294 -32.90 -3.22 9.79
N HIS A 295 -33.81 -3.21 10.77
CA HIS A 295 -33.85 -2.14 11.79
C HIS A 295 -32.81 -2.36 12.90
N ASP A 296 -32.39 -3.61 13.12
CA ASP A 296 -31.50 -4.01 14.20
C ASP A 296 -30.02 -4.02 13.76
N VAL A 297 -29.76 -4.35 12.50
CA VAL A 297 -28.41 -4.52 11.95
C VAL A 297 -28.27 -3.76 10.64
N GLU A 298 -27.14 -3.07 10.48
CA GLU A 298 -26.78 -2.44 9.21
C GLU A 298 -25.31 -2.73 8.87
N VAL A 299 -25.03 -3.06 7.61
CA VAL A 299 -23.67 -3.20 7.09
C VAL A 299 -23.43 -2.13 6.04
N ARG A 300 -22.35 -1.36 6.17
CA ARG A 300 -21.96 -0.33 5.20
C ARG A 300 -20.64 -0.65 4.54
N PHE A 301 -20.66 -0.79 3.22
CA PHE A 301 -19.45 -0.85 2.39
C PHE A 301 -19.22 0.52 1.76
N VAL A 302 -18.20 1.22 2.26
CA VAL A 302 -17.86 2.60 1.89
C VAL A 302 -16.57 2.60 1.08
N GLY A 303 -16.60 3.24 -0.09
CA GLY A 303 -15.47 3.31 -1.01
C GLY A 303 -15.72 2.55 -2.31
N ASP A 304 -14.66 2.00 -2.87
CA ASP A 304 -14.70 1.26 -4.13
C ASP A 304 -14.90 -0.23 -3.83
N THR A 305 -16.15 -0.60 -3.60
CA THR A 305 -16.56 -1.92 -3.06
C THR A 305 -17.63 -2.60 -3.91
N GLU A 306 -17.91 -2.10 -5.12
CA GLU A 306 -18.89 -2.69 -6.04
C GLU A 306 -18.45 -4.06 -6.57
N ASN A 307 -17.14 -4.29 -6.66
CA ASN A 307 -16.55 -5.53 -7.15
C ASN A 307 -15.54 -6.09 -6.15
N ALA A 308 -15.57 -7.40 -5.95
CA ALA A 308 -14.59 -8.12 -5.13
C ALA A 308 -14.09 -9.35 -5.92
N SER A 309 -12.78 -9.45 -6.11
CA SER A 309 -12.15 -10.57 -6.86
C SER A 309 -12.77 -10.83 -8.24
N GLY A 310 -13.20 -9.77 -8.94
CA GLY A 310 -13.81 -9.85 -10.28
C GLY A 310 -15.30 -10.22 -10.29
N SER A 311 -15.94 -10.34 -9.12
CA SER A 311 -17.37 -10.61 -8.98
C SER A 311 -18.13 -9.40 -8.40
N PRO A 312 -19.34 -9.07 -8.87
CA PRO A 312 -20.15 -8.01 -8.29
C PRO A 312 -20.56 -8.33 -6.86
N VAL A 313 -20.34 -7.41 -5.92
CA VAL A 313 -20.69 -7.59 -4.50
C VAL A 313 -22.21 -7.59 -4.31
N ARG A 314 -22.96 -6.87 -5.15
CA ARG A 314 -24.44 -6.88 -5.12
C ARG A 314 -25.04 -8.27 -5.29
N ALA A 315 -24.49 -9.07 -6.21
CA ALA A 315 -24.92 -10.45 -6.39
C ALA A 315 -24.64 -11.31 -5.14
N MET A 316 -23.54 -11.04 -4.42
CA MET A 316 -23.23 -11.72 -3.15
C MET A 316 -24.22 -11.34 -2.05
N ILE A 317 -24.68 -10.08 -2.02
CA ILE A 317 -25.69 -9.59 -1.07
C ILE A 317 -27.02 -10.29 -1.34
N GLU A 318 -27.49 -10.29 -2.58
CA GLU A 318 -28.74 -10.95 -3.01
C GLU A 318 -28.75 -12.45 -2.70
N GLN A 319 -27.65 -13.15 -2.97
CA GLN A 319 -27.50 -14.58 -2.66
C GLN A 319 -27.68 -14.91 -1.17
N ASN A 320 -27.43 -13.94 -0.29
CA ASN A 320 -27.54 -14.11 1.16
C ASN A 320 -28.83 -13.50 1.73
N GLY A 321 -29.68 -12.88 0.91
CA GLY A 321 -30.92 -12.22 1.33
C GLY A 321 -30.68 -11.00 2.24
N LEU A 322 -29.66 -10.20 1.93
CA LEU A 322 -29.19 -9.09 2.77
C LEU A 322 -29.38 -7.71 2.11
N GLU A 323 -30.26 -7.60 1.12
CA GLU A 323 -30.50 -6.38 0.33
C GLU A 323 -30.94 -5.21 1.19
N ASP A 324 -31.76 -5.46 2.21
CA ASP A 324 -32.25 -4.44 3.15
C ASP A 324 -31.27 -4.14 4.30
N VAL A 325 -30.16 -4.88 4.38
CA VAL A 325 -29.19 -4.83 5.49
C VAL A 325 -27.86 -4.24 5.05
N VAL A 326 -27.43 -4.50 3.81
CA VAL A 326 -26.10 -4.16 3.31
C VAL A 326 -26.18 -3.01 2.29
N ASN A 327 -25.59 -1.88 2.65
CA ASN A 327 -25.53 -0.68 1.83
C ASN A 327 -24.14 -0.46 1.23
N ILE A 328 -24.06 -0.31 -0.10
CA ILE A 328 -22.85 0.13 -0.81
C ILE A 328 -22.98 1.63 -1.09
N THR A 329 -22.19 2.46 -0.41
CA THR A 329 -22.35 3.93 -0.46
C THR A 329 -21.48 4.61 -1.53
N GLY A 330 -20.51 3.89 -2.10
CA GLY A 330 -19.50 4.48 -3.00
C GLY A 330 -18.44 5.30 -2.25
N LYS A 331 -17.62 6.04 -3.02
CA LYS A 331 -16.53 6.88 -2.47
C LYS A 331 -17.10 8.15 -1.82
N VAL A 332 -16.63 8.45 -0.61
CA VAL A 332 -16.95 9.67 0.15
C VAL A 332 -15.67 10.48 0.42
N CYS A 333 -15.83 11.74 0.82
CA CYS A 333 -14.68 12.54 1.26
C CYS A 333 -14.05 11.96 2.53
N TYR A 334 -12.77 12.26 2.76
CA TYR A 334 -12.01 11.67 3.86
C TYR A 334 -12.63 11.97 5.23
N ALA A 335 -13.09 13.21 5.47
CA ALA A 335 -13.77 13.57 6.72
C ALA A 335 -15.02 12.71 6.97
N ARG A 336 -15.87 12.50 5.94
CA ARG A 336 -17.06 11.64 6.07
C ARG A 336 -16.69 10.17 6.29
N ALA A 337 -15.58 9.71 5.71
CA ALA A 337 -15.09 8.36 5.97
C ALA A 337 -14.73 8.17 7.46
N LEU A 338 -14.06 9.14 8.07
CA LEU A 338 -13.74 9.13 9.51
C LEU A 338 -14.99 9.21 10.39
N GLU A 339 -15.96 10.07 10.03
CA GLU A 339 -17.27 10.12 10.69
C GLU A 339 -17.96 8.75 10.68
N ILE A 340 -18.04 8.09 9.53
CA ILE A 340 -18.64 6.76 9.42
C ILE A 340 -17.89 5.75 10.30
N MET A 341 -16.55 5.81 10.34
CA MET A 341 -15.77 4.95 11.23
C MET A 341 -16.16 5.17 12.70
N CYS A 342 -16.26 6.43 13.12
CA CYS A 342 -16.66 6.80 14.48
C CYS A 342 -18.13 6.48 14.78
N GLU A 343 -19.06 6.60 13.83
CA GLU A 343 -20.49 6.29 14.01
C GLU A 343 -20.77 4.78 14.11
N SER A 344 -19.82 3.94 13.68
CA SER A 344 -20.04 2.49 13.57
C SER A 344 -19.94 1.76 14.92
N SER A 345 -20.74 0.71 15.12
CA SER A 345 -20.59 -0.18 16.27
C SER A 345 -19.33 -1.05 16.15
N VAL A 346 -19.03 -1.53 14.94
CA VAL A 346 -17.88 -2.38 14.63
C VAL A 346 -17.26 -1.97 13.30
N LEU A 347 -15.94 -2.04 13.21
CA LEU A 347 -15.21 -1.84 11.96
C LEU A 347 -14.73 -3.18 11.39
N LEU A 348 -15.17 -3.49 10.17
CA LEU A 348 -14.77 -4.69 9.44
C LEU A 348 -13.45 -4.45 8.72
N LEU A 349 -12.45 -5.28 9.04
CA LEU A 349 -11.15 -5.28 8.39
C LEU A 349 -10.93 -6.59 7.62
N LEU A 350 -10.77 -6.50 6.30
CA LEU A 350 -10.43 -7.65 5.45
C LEU A 350 -8.93 -7.64 5.12
N ALA A 351 -8.18 -8.62 5.64
CA ALA A 351 -6.74 -8.77 5.39
C ALA A 351 -6.33 -10.23 5.07
N PRO A 352 -6.97 -10.88 4.08
CA PRO A 352 -6.66 -12.27 3.74
C PRO A 352 -5.28 -12.39 3.10
N ASN A 353 -4.56 -13.46 3.45
CA ASN A 353 -3.27 -13.86 2.86
C ASN A 353 -2.19 -12.77 2.95
N GLN A 354 -2.17 -12.02 4.06
CA GLN A 354 -1.21 -10.95 4.34
C GLN A 354 -0.45 -11.20 5.65
N PRO A 355 0.46 -12.21 5.70
CA PRO A 355 1.14 -12.59 6.94
C PRO A 355 2.09 -11.51 7.47
N PHE A 356 2.60 -10.64 6.59
CA PHE A 356 3.60 -9.63 6.95
C PHE A 356 3.11 -8.19 6.75
N GLN A 357 1.99 -7.99 6.06
CA GLN A 357 1.46 -6.66 5.78
C GLN A 357 0.31 -6.35 6.73
N ILE A 358 0.25 -5.10 7.18
CA ILE A 358 -0.87 -4.55 7.92
C ILE A 358 -1.51 -3.48 7.04
N PRO A 359 -2.81 -3.60 6.68
CA PRO A 359 -3.50 -2.56 5.93
C PRO A 359 -3.39 -1.19 6.60
N ALA A 360 -3.12 -0.12 5.83
CA ALA A 360 -2.97 1.22 6.41
C ALA A 360 -4.22 1.71 7.16
N LYS A 361 -5.42 1.28 6.73
CA LYS A 361 -6.70 1.60 7.41
C LYS A 361 -6.80 1.03 8.82
N THR A 362 -6.02 0.01 9.16
CA THR A 362 -6.03 -0.60 10.50
C THR A 362 -5.72 0.45 11.56
N TYR A 363 -4.78 1.35 11.30
CA TYR A 363 -4.38 2.39 12.25
C TYR A 363 -5.45 3.47 12.45
N GLU A 364 -6.17 3.83 11.38
CA GLU A 364 -7.32 4.75 11.48
C GLU A 364 -8.51 4.10 12.19
N TYR A 365 -8.73 2.80 11.99
CA TYR A 365 -9.76 2.07 12.73
C TYR A 365 -9.45 2.00 14.22
N MET A 366 -8.19 1.78 14.57
CA MET A 366 -7.73 1.82 15.96
C MET A 366 -7.94 3.21 16.57
N ALA A 367 -7.63 4.27 15.81
CA ALA A 367 -7.85 5.65 16.23
C ALA A 367 -9.33 6.03 16.37
N ALA A 368 -10.22 5.46 15.55
CA ALA A 368 -11.67 5.64 15.67
C ALA A 368 -12.25 5.06 16.97
N GLY A 369 -11.48 4.23 17.70
CA GLY A 369 -11.87 3.72 19.00
C GLY A 369 -13.05 2.74 18.96
N ARG A 370 -13.31 2.11 17.81
CA ARG A 370 -14.37 1.11 17.64
C ARG A 370 -13.78 -0.30 17.58
N PRO A 371 -14.48 -1.31 18.14
CA PRO A 371 -14.06 -2.70 18.01
C PRO A 371 -13.84 -3.09 16.55
N ILE A 372 -12.70 -3.75 16.29
CA ILE A 372 -12.35 -4.21 14.94
C ILE A 372 -12.68 -5.70 14.83
N LEU A 373 -13.53 -6.06 13.86
CA LEU A 373 -13.65 -7.45 13.40
C LEU A 373 -12.66 -7.65 12.24
N ALA A 374 -11.51 -8.24 12.54
CA ALA A 374 -10.48 -8.52 11.57
C ALA A 374 -10.64 -9.92 10.99
N LEU A 375 -10.91 -10.01 9.69
CA LEU A 375 -10.84 -11.26 8.94
C LEU A 375 -9.43 -11.40 8.38
N ALA A 376 -8.59 -12.14 9.11
CA ALA A 376 -7.18 -12.33 8.83
C ALA A 376 -6.67 -13.68 9.38
N GLN A 377 -5.84 -14.36 8.61
CA GLN A 377 -5.07 -15.51 9.09
C GLN A 377 -3.99 -15.07 10.12
N PRO A 378 -3.37 -16.02 10.87
CA PRO A 378 -2.25 -15.72 11.74
C PRO A 378 -1.14 -14.94 11.03
N GLY A 379 -0.72 -13.82 11.62
CA GLY A 379 0.26 -12.91 11.02
C GLY A 379 0.24 -11.52 11.66
N ALA A 380 0.84 -10.55 10.96
CA ALA A 380 1.04 -9.20 11.46
C ALA A 380 -0.27 -8.51 11.89
N THR A 381 -1.32 -8.60 11.07
CA THR A 381 -2.62 -7.97 11.37
C THR A 381 -3.30 -8.63 12.57
N ALA A 382 -3.41 -9.96 12.58
CA ALA A 382 -4.02 -10.73 13.66
C ALA A 382 -3.31 -10.46 15.01
N SER A 383 -1.98 -10.49 14.99
CA SER A 383 -1.17 -10.25 16.17
C SER A 383 -1.33 -8.83 16.69
N LEU A 384 -1.35 -7.81 15.82
CA LEU A 384 -1.52 -6.42 16.23
C LEU A 384 -2.88 -6.19 16.91
N ILE A 385 -3.96 -6.67 16.29
CA ILE A 385 -5.32 -6.51 16.85
C ILE A 385 -5.43 -7.21 18.19
N GLY A 386 -4.89 -8.44 18.30
CA GLY A 386 -4.92 -9.23 19.53
C GLY A 386 -4.06 -8.64 20.65
N SER A 387 -2.82 -8.22 20.37
CA SER A 387 -1.91 -7.70 21.39
C SER A 387 -2.34 -6.33 21.93
N MET A 388 -2.99 -5.53 21.10
CA MET A 388 -3.48 -4.20 21.48
C MET A 388 -4.91 -4.22 22.06
N GLY A 389 -5.59 -5.37 22.06
CA GLY A 389 -6.95 -5.51 22.59
C GLY A 389 -8.02 -4.72 21.79
N CYS A 390 -7.77 -4.43 20.51
CA CYS A 390 -8.61 -3.53 19.71
C CYS A 390 -9.83 -4.22 19.06
N GLY A 391 -9.98 -5.54 19.22
CA GLY A 391 -11.07 -6.27 18.60
C GLY A 391 -10.87 -7.78 18.54
N LEU A 392 -11.60 -8.43 17.64
CA LEU A 392 -11.56 -9.87 17.42
C LEU A 392 -10.92 -10.16 16.07
N THR A 393 -10.12 -11.23 16.01
CA THR A 393 -9.59 -11.75 14.75
C THR A 393 -10.14 -13.14 14.47
N VAL A 394 -10.58 -13.36 13.24
CA VAL A 394 -11.10 -14.64 12.76
C VAL A 394 -10.50 -14.96 11.41
N ASP A 395 -10.28 -16.24 11.12
CA ASP A 395 -9.87 -16.67 9.79
C ASP A 395 -10.95 -16.30 8.74
N PRO A 396 -10.59 -15.67 7.61
CA PRO A 396 -11.55 -15.32 6.55
C PRO A 396 -12.38 -16.48 6.01
N ASP A 397 -11.89 -17.72 6.12
CA ASP A 397 -12.56 -18.92 5.63
C ASP A 397 -13.44 -19.60 6.69
N ASP A 398 -13.35 -19.19 7.95
CA ASP A 398 -14.15 -19.73 9.07
C ASP A 398 -15.48 -18.97 9.26
N VAL A 399 -16.46 -19.27 8.42
CA VAL A 399 -17.82 -18.67 8.49
C VAL A 399 -18.46 -18.82 9.88
N GLU A 400 -18.25 -19.95 10.54
CA GLU A 400 -18.80 -20.22 11.87
C GLU A 400 -18.11 -19.39 12.96
N GLY A 401 -16.79 -19.23 12.87
CA GLY A 401 -16.02 -18.30 13.69
C GLY A 401 -16.48 -16.86 13.51
N ILE A 402 -16.73 -16.44 12.26
CA ILE A 402 -17.22 -15.08 11.97
C ILE A 402 -18.60 -14.88 12.59
N ARG A 403 -19.50 -15.88 12.46
CA ARG A 403 -20.83 -15.85 13.08
C ARG A 403 -20.74 -15.69 14.60
N LYS A 404 -19.89 -16.47 15.26
CA LYS A 404 -19.67 -16.38 16.72
C LYS A 404 -19.12 -15.02 17.14
N ALA A 405 -18.18 -14.47 16.37
CA ALA A 405 -17.65 -13.14 16.63
C ALA A 405 -18.73 -12.05 16.49
N LEU A 406 -19.60 -12.15 15.48
CA LEU A 406 -20.75 -11.24 15.31
C LEU A 406 -21.72 -11.32 16.49
N LEU A 407 -22.05 -12.53 16.97
CA LEU A 407 -22.90 -12.72 18.15
C LEU A 407 -22.30 -12.03 19.39
N LEU A 408 -21.00 -12.23 19.65
CA LEU A 408 -20.30 -11.62 20.78
C LEU A 408 -20.29 -10.09 20.69
N LEU A 409 -19.93 -9.55 19.52
CA LEU A 409 -19.86 -8.10 19.31
C LEU A 409 -21.24 -7.43 19.38
N HIS A 410 -22.28 -8.10 18.90
CA HIS A 410 -23.65 -7.63 19.03
C HIS A 410 -24.12 -7.59 20.48
N ASP A 411 -23.85 -8.66 21.25
CA ASP A 411 -24.21 -8.69 22.67
C ASP A 411 -23.40 -7.66 23.48
N ASP A 412 -22.13 -7.42 23.12
CA ASP A 412 -21.32 -6.35 23.70
C ASP A 412 -21.89 -4.96 23.38
N HIS A 413 -22.37 -4.75 22.14
CA HIS A 413 -23.00 -3.51 21.72
C HIS A 413 -24.30 -3.23 22.49
N LEU A 414 -25.19 -4.22 22.62
CA LEU A 414 -26.44 -4.08 23.38
C LEU A 414 -26.19 -3.76 24.86
N ASN A 415 -25.17 -4.38 25.44
CA ASN A 415 -24.78 -4.15 26.84
C ASN A 415 -23.93 -2.88 27.05
N ARG A 416 -23.60 -2.14 25.98
CA ARG A 416 -22.66 -1.00 25.99
C ARG A 416 -21.33 -1.33 26.68
N ALA A 417 -20.86 -2.56 26.47
CA ALA A 417 -19.66 -3.05 27.13
C ALA A 417 -18.40 -2.41 26.50
N LEU A 418 -17.60 -1.71 27.31
CA LEU A 418 -16.31 -1.12 26.90
C LEU A 418 -15.17 -2.16 26.93
N LYS A 419 -15.33 -3.28 26.24
CA LYS A 419 -14.35 -4.39 26.29
C LYS A 419 -13.11 -4.18 25.43
N TYR A 420 -13.21 -3.40 24.36
CA TYR A 420 -12.14 -3.21 23.38
C TYR A 420 -11.60 -1.79 23.48
N VAL A 421 -10.57 -1.60 24.31
CA VAL A 421 -9.88 -0.32 24.49
C VAL A 421 -8.52 -0.41 23.83
N CYS A 422 -8.33 0.37 22.78
CA CYS A 422 -7.14 0.36 21.95
C CYS A 422 -6.27 1.59 22.26
N ASP A 423 -5.07 1.42 22.81
CA ASP A 423 -4.11 2.52 22.90
C ASP A 423 -3.45 2.75 21.55
N ALA A 424 -4.13 3.50 20.68
CA ALA A 424 -3.63 3.81 19.36
C ALA A 424 -2.50 4.87 19.39
N GLY A 425 -2.27 5.57 20.51
CA GLY A 425 -1.35 6.72 20.58
C GLY A 425 0.09 6.40 20.17
N VAL A 426 0.52 5.15 20.38
CA VAL A 426 1.84 4.66 19.93
C VAL A 426 2.00 4.72 18.41
N PHE A 427 0.90 4.66 17.64
CA PHE A 427 0.88 4.68 16.18
C PHE A 427 0.63 6.07 15.58
N GLU A 428 0.67 7.14 16.39
CA GLU A 428 0.66 8.49 15.82
C GLU A 428 1.85 8.69 14.89
N ARG A 429 1.60 9.24 13.70
CA ARG A 429 2.64 9.48 12.69
C ARG A 429 3.74 10.41 13.19
N ARG A 430 3.45 11.35 14.07
CA ARG A 430 4.48 12.19 14.72
C ARG A 430 5.42 11.33 15.57
N ASN A 431 4.89 10.36 16.32
CA ASN A 431 5.70 9.42 17.10
C ASN A 431 6.53 8.51 16.18
N GLN A 432 5.94 8.02 15.09
CA GLN A 432 6.67 7.22 14.10
C GLN A 432 7.77 8.03 13.38
N ALA A 433 7.54 9.32 13.13
CA ALA A 433 8.56 10.23 12.57
C ALA A 433 9.69 10.52 13.57
N SER A 434 9.38 10.64 14.86
CA SER A 434 10.38 10.74 15.93
C SER A 434 11.26 9.50 16.02
N LEU A 435 10.67 8.30 15.92
CA LEU A 435 11.42 7.05 15.84
C LEU A 435 12.34 7.02 14.61
N LEU A 436 11.84 7.43 13.45
CA LEU A 436 12.67 7.57 12.25
C LEU A 436 13.81 8.56 12.46
N ALA A 437 13.55 9.75 13.00
CA ALA A 437 14.57 10.76 13.27
C ALA A 437 15.70 10.19 14.14
N ASN A 438 15.36 9.52 15.25
CA ASN A 438 16.34 8.89 16.14
C ASN A 438 17.20 7.83 15.43
N ILE A 439 16.61 7.06 14.50
CA ILE A 439 17.35 6.10 13.68
C ILE A 439 18.32 6.83 12.75
N LEU A 440 17.85 7.88 12.06
CA LEU A 440 18.67 8.66 11.13
C LEU A 440 19.83 9.36 11.85
N GLU A 441 19.62 9.90 13.05
CA GLU A 441 20.66 10.53 13.85
C GLU A 441 21.80 9.58 14.21
N ARG A 442 21.49 8.33 14.57
CA ARG A 442 22.50 7.31 14.86
C ARG A 442 23.32 6.93 13.62
N ILE A 443 22.74 7.08 12.44
CA ILE A 443 23.41 6.79 11.17
C ILE A 443 24.26 7.98 10.72
N ASP A 444 23.81 9.22 11.00
CA ASP A 444 24.53 10.45 10.62
C ASP A 444 25.71 10.74 11.54
N ALA A 445 25.62 10.36 12.83
CA ALA A 445 26.71 10.37 13.79
C ALA A 445 27.89 9.48 13.33
#